data_AF-A0A538R8I7-F1
#
_entry.id   AF-A0A538R8I7-F1
#
_cell.length_a   1.000
_cell.length_b   1.000
_cell.length_c   1.000
_cell.angle_alpha   90.00
_cell.angle_beta   90.00
_cell.angle_gamma   90.00
#
_symmetry.space_group_name_H-M   'P 1'
#
loop_
_entity.id
_entity.type
_entity.pdbx_description
1 polymer ?
#
loop_
_entity_poly.entity_id
_entity_poly.type
_entity_poly.pdbx_seq_one_letter_code
_entity_poly.pdbx_strand_id
1 'polypeptide(L)'
;MPVGALVDLHDQGRMTWTEREHGWVAVPDEVLEALARGGFQECKREMTTSRRDLRPAGGVWQGVNRTTGSVASAIWVARATQCQALVFVEIDGELINVNHGAARRPDDASYRDEGGES
;
A
#
# COMPACT_ATOMS: atom_id res chain seq x y z
N MET A 1 10.56 11.12 -3.01
CA MET A 1 9.13 10.77 -3.06
C MET A 1 9.00 9.26 -2.90
N PRO A 2 8.36 8.76 -1.83
CA PRO A 2 8.21 7.33 -1.56
C PRO A 2 7.51 6.53 -2.67
N VAL A 3 6.73 7.22 -3.51
CA VAL A 3 5.91 6.66 -4.59
C VAL A 3 6.71 6.37 -5.87
N GLY A 4 7.92 6.92 -6.03
CA GLY A 4 8.69 6.83 -7.29
C GLY A 4 9.00 5.39 -7.72
N ALA A 5 9.46 4.55 -6.81
CA ALA A 5 9.77 3.15 -7.12
C ALA A 5 8.51 2.30 -7.42
N LEU A 6 7.34 2.68 -6.89
CA LEU A 6 6.06 2.03 -7.22
C LEU A 6 5.56 2.45 -8.61
N VAL A 7 5.78 3.72 -8.99
CA VAL A 7 5.53 4.21 -10.35
C VAL A 7 6.41 3.47 -11.34
N ASP A 8 7.70 3.26 -11.03
CA ASP A 8 8.59 2.48 -11.90
C ASP A 8 8.08 1.05 -12.14
N LEU A 9 7.54 0.39 -11.11
CA LEU A 9 6.92 -0.94 -11.27
C LEU A 9 5.67 -0.89 -12.16
N HIS A 10 4.87 0.15 -12.03
CA HIS A 10 3.69 0.35 -12.86
C HIS A 10 4.06 0.60 -14.32
N ASP A 11 5.02 1.49 -14.58
CA ASP A 11 5.45 1.86 -15.93
C ASP A 11 6.13 0.67 -16.64
N GLN A 12 6.73 -0.25 -15.88
CA GLN A 12 7.28 -1.52 -16.38
C GLN A 12 6.21 -2.62 -16.58
N GLY A 13 4.93 -2.35 -16.26
CA GLY A 13 3.84 -3.33 -16.33
C GLY A 13 3.89 -4.43 -15.26
N ARG A 14 4.73 -4.28 -14.24
CA ARG A 14 4.89 -5.25 -13.14
C ARG A 14 3.90 -5.03 -12.00
N MET A 15 3.30 -3.85 -11.93
CA MET A 15 2.25 -3.48 -11.00
C MET A 15 1.09 -2.84 -11.77
N THR A 16 -0.02 -3.54 -11.90
CA THR A 16 -1.16 -3.08 -12.72
C THR A 16 -2.38 -2.79 -11.86
N TRP A 17 -3.01 -1.63 -12.01
CA TRP A 17 -4.27 -1.33 -11.31
C TRP A 17 -5.40 -2.17 -11.87
N THR A 18 -6.23 -2.73 -11.01
CA THR A 18 -7.51 -3.34 -11.40
C THR A 18 -8.68 -2.57 -10.80
N GLU A 19 -9.55 -2.06 -11.66
CA GLU A 19 -10.76 -1.35 -11.23
C GLU A 19 -11.74 -2.25 -10.49
N ARG A 20 -11.80 -3.54 -10.85
CA ARG A 20 -12.79 -4.46 -10.29
C ARG A 20 -12.52 -4.80 -8.82
N GLU A 21 -11.25 -4.88 -8.44
CA GLU A 21 -10.85 -5.19 -7.06
C GLU A 21 -10.29 -3.97 -6.31
N HIS A 22 -10.23 -2.81 -6.96
CA HIS A 22 -9.66 -1.56 -6.43
C HIS A 22 -8.29 -1.78 -5.77
N GLY A 23 -7.41 -2.47 -6.49
CA GLY A 23 -6.09 -2.84 -5.98
C GLY A 23 -5.09 -3.13 -7.09
N TRP A 24 -3.89 -3.50 -6.69
CA TRP A 24 -2.77 -3.74 -7.59
C TRP A 24 -2.57 -5.22 -7.85
N VAL A 25 -2.40 -5.60 -9.11
CA VAL A 25 -1.89 -6.92 -9.48
C VAL A 25 -0.38 -6.80 -9.60
N ALA A 26 0.35 -7.40 -8.65
CA ALA A 26 1.80 -7.33 -8.59
C ALA A 26 2.40 -8.53 -7.83
N VAL A 27 3.72 -8.70 -7.92
CA VAL A 27 4.48 -9.59 -7.04
C VAL A 27 4.68 -8.87 -5.70
N PRO A 28 4.22 -9.41 -4.55
CA PRO A 28 4.32 -8.73 -3.25
C PRO A 28 5.75 -8.29 -2.90
N ASP A 29 6.73 -9.17 -3.09
CA ASP A 29 8.13 -8.85 -2.74
C ASP A 29 8.70 -7.69 -3.55
N GLU A 30 8.29 -7.52 -4.82
CA GLU A 30 8.72 -6.38 -5.64
C GLU A 30 8.13 -5.07 -5.12
N VAL A 31 6.88 -5.09 -4.66
CA VAL A 31 6.22 -3.93 -4.02
C VAL A 31 6.92 -3.57 -2.72
N LEU A 32 7.26 -4.56 -1.88
CA LEU A 32 7.98 -4.33 -0.62
C LEU A 32 9.39 -3.80 -0.87
N GLU A 33 10.09 -4.30 -1.89
CA GLU A 33 11.40 -3.79 -2.28
C GLU A 33 11.31 -2.34 -2.79
N ALA A 34 10.28 -2.00 -3.57
CA ALA A 34 10.03 -0.63 -4.00
C ALA A 34 9.78 0.31 -2.81
N LEU A 35 8.99 -0.13 -1.82
CA LEU A 35 8.78 0.61 -0.57
C LEU A 35 10.10 0.78 0.22
N ALA A 36 10.92 -0.26 0.30
CA ALA A 36 12.23 -0.18 0.95
C ALA A 36 13.17 0.83 0.26
N ARG A 37 13.19 0.84 -1.08
CA ARG A 37 13.92 1.85 -1.89
C ARG A 37 13.36 3.26 -1.70
N GLY A 38 12.06 3.37 -1.42
CA GLY A 38 11.39 4.61 -1.00
C GLY A 38 11.76 5.11 0.41
N GLY A 39 12.57 4.34 1.15
CA GLY A 39 13.07 4.69 2.48
C GLY A 39 12.24 4.12 3.64
N PHE A 40 11.23 3.29 3.37
CA PHE A 40 10.47 2.62 4.42
C PHE A 40 11.22 1.40 4.94
N GLN A 41 11.57 1.43 6.22
CA GLN A 41 12.18 0.29 6.91
C GLN A 41 11.08 -0.62 7.44
N GLU A 42 11.18 -1.93 7.16
CA GLU A 42 10.23 -2.92 7.66
C GLU A 42 10.19 -2.92 9.19
N CYS A 43 8.98 -2.74 9.74
CA CYS A 43 8.70 -2.90 11.17
C CYS A 43 7.99 -4.23 11.45
N LYS A 44 7.14 -4.68 10.53
CA LYS A 44 6.32 -5.88 10.69
C LYS A 44 6.08 -6.55 9.35
N ARG A 45 6.14 -7.89 9.35
CA ARG A 45 5.71 -8.74 8.24
C ARG A 45 5.06 -10.01 8.76
N GLU A 46 3.85 -10.31 8.29
CA GLU A 46 3.12 -11.53 8.62
C GLU A 46 2.59 -12.19 7.34
N MET A 47 2.66 -13.51 7.27
CA MET A 47 2.12 -14.30 6.16
C MET A 47 0.98 -15.18 6.65
N THR A 48 -0.06 -15.30 5.84
CA THR A 48 -1.15 -16.25 6.09
C THR A 48 -1.04 -17.40 5.10
N THR A 49 -1.34 -18.61 5.55
CA THR A 49 -1.40 -19.80 4.69
C THR A 49 -2.83 -20.33 4.61
N SER A 50 -3.17 -20.93 3.48
CA SER A 50 -4.43 -21.65 3.32
C SER A 50 -4.35 -23.00 4.03
N ARG A 51 -5.38 -23.37 4.80
CA ARG A 51 -5.44 -24.63 5.55
C ARG A 51 -5.49 -25.89 4.67
N ARG A 52 -5.95 -25.79 3.42
CA ARG A 52 -6.14 -26.97 2.55
C ARG A 52 -4.85 -27.46 1.91
N ASP A 53 -3.91 -26.55 1.66
CA ASP A 53 -2.74 -26.78 0.81
C ASP A 53 -1.45 -26.13 1.34
N LEU A 54 -1.50 -25.47 2.52
CA LEU A 54 -0.40 -24.76 3.17
C LEU A 54 0.27 -23.67 2.30
N ARG A 55 -0.33 -23.34 1.15
CA ARG A 55 0.20 -22.29 0.27
C ARG A 55 -0.01 -20.92 0.91
N PRO A 56 0.91 -19.97 0.73
CA PRO A 56 0.70 -18.58 1.13
C PRO A 56 -0.61 -18.07 0.51
N ALA A 57 -1.59 -17.73 1.35
CA ALA A 57 -2.88 -17.18 0.96
C ALA A 57 -2.85 -15.66 0.90
N GLY A 58 -1.87 -15.05 1.58
CA GLY A 58 -1.69 -13.61 1.63
C GLY A 58 -0.68 -13.20 2.70
N GLY A 59 -0.68 -11.91 3.02
CA GLY A 59 0.13 -11.37 4.08
C GLY A 59 -0.11 -9.89 4.29
N VAL A 60 0.53 -9.38 5.33
CA VAL A 60 0.55 -7.97 5.68
C VAL A 60 1.98 -7.56 5.99
N TRP A 61 2.29 -6.33 5.63
CA TRP A 61 3.57 -5.69 5.89
C TRP A 61 3.33 -4.25 6.33
N GLN A 62 4.21 -3.78 7.21
CA GLN A 62 4.23 -2.38 7.63
C GLN A 62 5.67 -1.90 7.75
N GLY A 63 5.94 -0.70 7.27
CA GLY A 63 7.24 -0.05 7.38
C GLY A 63 7.14 1.44 7.65
N VAL A 64 8.23 2.00 8.16
CA VAL A 64 8.32 3.41 8.56
C VAL A 64 9.47 4.10 7.85
N ASN A 65 9.22 5.29 7.31
CA ASN A 65 10.28 6.17 6.83
C ASN A 65 10.68 7.09 7.98
N ARG A 66 11.79 6.79 8.64
CA ARG A 66 12.27 7.57 9.80
C ARG A 66 12.70 8.99 9.45
N THR A 67 12.95 9.28 8.17
CA THR A 67 13.33 10.61 7.71
C THR A 67 12.10 11.52 7.61
N THR A 68 10.97 11.00 7.12
CA THR A 68 9.73 11.78 6.93
C THR A 68 8.72 11.60 8.04
N GLY A 69 8.83 10.55 8.85
CA GLY A 69 7.82 10.12 9.82
C GLY A 69 6.67 9.32 9.21
N SER A 70 6.69 9.08 7.90
CA SER A 70 5.60 8.40 7.19
C SER A 70 5.54 6.90 7.49
N VAL A 71 4.33 6.34 7.44
CA VAL A 71 4.06 4.91 7.59
C VAL A 71 3.50 4.37 6.29
N ALA A 72 4.08 3.27 5.80
CA ALA A 72 3.54 2.50 4.69
C ALA A 72 2.99 1.16 5.19
N SER A 73 1.83 0.77 4.69
CA SER A 73 1.19 -0.52 4.94
C SER A 73 0.91 -1.21 3.62
N ALA A 74 1.16 -2.51 3.55
CA ALA A 74 0.83 -3.31 2.39
C ALA A 74 0.11 -4.60 2.82
N ILE A 75 -1.02 -4.89 2.18
CA ILE A 75 -1.75 -6.14 2.36
C ILE A 75 -1.83 -6.83 1.00
N TRP A 76 -1.59 -8.13 0.94
CA TRP A 76 -1.74 -8.89 -0.29
C TRP A 76 -2.53 -10.18 -0.10
N VAL A 77 -3.24 -10.57 -1.14
CA VAL A 77 -4.02 -11.81 -1.24
C VAL A 77 -3.58 -12.57 -2.48
N ALA A 78 -3.17 -13.83 -2.29
CA ALA A 78 -2.70 -14.67 -3.38
C ALA A 78 -3.81 -14.90 -4.42
N ARG A 79 -3.44 -14.88 -5.70
CA ARG A 79 -4.33 -15.23 -6.82
C ARG A 79 -3.99 -16.63 -7.33
N ALA A 80 -4.85 -17.18 -8.19
CA ALA A 80 -4.63 -18.49 -8.81
C ALA A 80 -3.33 -18.58 -9.63
N THR A 81 -2.84 -17.43 -10.12
CA THR A 81 -1.54 -17.31 -10.80
C THR A 81 -0.41 -17.27 -9.77
N GLN A 82 0.52 -18.21 -9.87
CA GLN A 82 1.42 -18.62 -8.79
C GLN A 82 2.47 -17.59 -8.33
N CYS A 83 2.53 -16.40 -8.93
CA CYS A 83 3.52 -15.36 -8.61
C CYS A 83 2.95 -13.96 -8.39
N GLN A 84 1.68 -13.72 -8.73
CA GLN A 84 1.04 -12.41 -8.58
C GLN A 84 -0.06 -12.46 -7.53
N ALA A 85 -0.17 -11.40 -6.75
CA ALA A 85 -1.20 -11.19 -5.76
C ALA A 85 -2.01 -9.96 -6.10
N LEU A 86 -3.19 -9.85 -5.50
CA LEU A 86 -3.86 -8.58 -5.34
C LEU A 86 -3.23 -7.89 -4.13
N VAL A 87 -2.68 -6.69 -4.31
CA VAL A 87 -1.93 -5.92 -3.33
C VAL A 87 -2.60 -4.57 -3.11
N PHE A 88 -2.72 -4.17 -1.85
CA PHE A 88 -3.22 -2.88 -1.42
C PHE A 88 -2.08 -2.18 -0.69
N VAL A 89 -1.80 -0.94 -1.06
CA VAL A 89 -0.71 -0.15 -0.47
C VAL A 89 -1.30 1.15 0.04
N GLU A 90 -1.05 1.45 1.31
CA GLU A 90 -1.40 2.73 1.94
C GLU A 90 -0.13 3.42 2.41
N ILE A 91 -0.08 4.75 2.25
CA ILE A 91 0.94 5.61 2.86
C ILE A 91 0.23 6.69 3.65
N ASP A 92 0.52 6.80 4.95
CA ASP A 92 -0.09 7.78 5.85
C ASP A 92 -1.64 7.73 5.86
N GLY A 93 -2.20 6.52 5.65
CA GLY A 93 -3.63 6.26 5.61
C GLY A 93 -4.29 6.51 4.24
N GLU A 94 -3.52 6.94 3.24
CA GLU A 94 -4.02 7.13 1.88
C GLU A 94 -3.69 5.92 0.99
N LEU A 95 -4.72 5.32 0.41
CA LEU A 95 -4.57 4.23 -0.56
C LEU A 95 -3.91 4.75 -1.84
N ILE A 96 -2.85 4.08 -2.27
CA ILE A 96 -2.10 4.46 -3.46
C ILE A 96 -2.83 3.97 -4.72
N ASN A 97 -3.26 4.93 -5.53
CA ASN A 97 -3.63 4.72 -6.93
C ASN A 97 -2.64 5.49 -7.83
N VAL A 98 -1.66 4.82 -8.45
CA VAL A 98 -0.62 5.46 -9.27
C VAL A 98 -1.17 6.01 -10.60
N ASN A 99 -2.43 5.70 -10.93
CA ASN A 99 -3.13 6.31 -12.06
C ASN A 99 -3.72 7.69 -11.72
N HIS A 100 -3.74 8.07 -10.44
CA HIS A 100 -4.22 9.38 -10.01
C HIS A 100 -3.06 10.27 -9.56
N GLY A 101 -2.38 10.85 -10.54
CA GLY A 101 -1.78 12.16 -10.39
C GLY A 101 -2.89 13.21 -10.21
N ALA A 102 -3.54 13.25 -9.05
CA ALA A 102 -4.46 14.32 -8.68
C ALA A 102 -4.30 14.63 -7.19
N ALA A 103 -3.52 15.69 -6.95
CA ALA A 103 -3.50 16.56 -5.79
C ALA A 103 -4.32 16.14 -4.54
N ARG A 104 -3.58 16.03 -3.43
CA ARG A 104 -3.95 16.53 -2.09
C ARG A 104 -5.14 17.49 -2.17
N ARG A 105 -6.31 17.11 -1.64
CA ARG A 105 -7.30 18.10 -1.23
C ARG A 105 -6.75 18.77 0.03
N PRO A 106 -6.42 20.08 0.02
CA PRO A 106 -6.18 20.80 1.25
C PRO A 106 -7.54 21.12 1.91
N ASP A 107 -7.58 20.97 3.22
CA ASP A 107 -8.63 21.43 4.15
C ASP A 107 -10.06 20.91 3.96
N ASP A 108 -10.41 19.93 4.81
CA ASP A 108 -11.65 20.05 5.59
C ASP A 108 -11.27 20.16 7.07
N ALA A 109 -10.52 21.22 7.39
CA ALA A 109 -10.39 21.72 8.74
C ALA A 109 -11.60 22.61 9.04
N SER A 110 -12.68 22.01 9.52
CA SER A 110 -13.63 22.73 10.37
C SER A 110 -13.83 21.98 11.68
N TYR A 111 -12.86 22.10 12.58
CA TYR A 111 -13.15 22.03 14.01
C TYR A 111 -14.00 23.26 14.34
N ARG A 112 -15.30 23.06 14.51
CA ARG A 112 -16.17 24.06 15.11
C ARG A 112 -16.37 23.68 16.58
N ASP A 113 -15.50 24.22 17.41
CA ASP A 113 -15.73 24.34 18.85
C ASP A 113 -16.79 25.43 19.04
N GLU A 114 -18.03 25.03 19.30
CA GLU A 114 -19.01 25.92 19.91
C GLU A 114 -19.39 25.34 21.28
N GLY A 115 -18.45 25.49 22.21
CA GLY A 115 -18.77 25.58 23.62
C GLY A 115 -19.62 26.82 23.88
N GLY A 116 -20.88 26.61 24.25
CA GLY A 116 -21.79 27.65 24.72
C GLY A 116 -22.51 27.14 25.96
N GLU A 117 -22.01 27.55 27.12
CA GLU A 117 -22.68 27.40 28.40
C GLU A 117 -23.91 28.33 28.44
N SER A 118 -25.08 27.81 28.81
CA SER A 118 -26.19 28.57 29.41
C SER A 118 -27.14 27.62 30.12
#